data_AF-A0A841BWC5-F1
#
_entry.id   AF-A0A841BWC5-F1
#
_cell.length_a   1.000
_cell.length_b   1.000
_cell.length_c   1.000
_cell.angle_alpha   90.00
_cell.angle_beta   90.00
_cell.angle_gamma   90.00
#
_symmetry.space_group_name_H-M   'P 1'
#
loop_
_entity.id
_entity.type
_entity.pdbx_description
1 polymer ?
#
loop_
_entity_poly.entity_id
_entity_poly.type
_entity_poly.pdbx_seq_one_letter_code
_entity_poly.pdbx_strand_id
1 'polypeptide(L)'
;MSEKENCRNVIDEVYLYLDLECADDRRDLIKQHLDECSPCLREYGIEQEVKALVGRCCGSEKAPDELKDRLRAKLSELTMTETAEHA
;
A
#
# COMPACT_ATOMS: atom_id res chain seq x y z
N MET A 1 18.95 -7.20 22.91
CA MET A 1 18.19 -6.97 21.67
C MET A 1 17.35 -5.74 21.91
N SER A 2 17.76 -4.59 21.38
CA SER A 2 17.22 -3.28 21.78
C SER A 2 15.85 -3.05 21.16
N GLU A 3 14.90 -2.50 21.92
CA GLU A 3 13.58 -2.03 21.43
C GLU A 3 13.66 -1.18 20.15
N LYS A 4 14.79 -0.48 19.94
CA LYS A 4 15.09 0.27 18.71
C LYS A 4 15.20 -0.57 17.44
N GLU A 5 15.71 -1.81 17.50
CA GLU A 5 15.80 -2.69 16.34
C GLU A 5 14.40 -3.13 15.89
N ASN A 6 13.48 -3.36 16.82
CA ASN A 6 12.10 -3.70 16.50
C ASN A 6 11.37 -2.53 15.83
N CYS A 7 11.59 -1.30 16.33
CA CYS A 7 11.03 -0.09 15.73
C CYS A 7 11.52 0.14 14.29
N ARG A 8 12.82 -0.08 14.03
CA ARG A 8 13.40 0.09 12.68
C ARG A 8 12.80 -0.87 11.66
N ASN A 9 12.62 -2.14 12.05
CA ASN A 9 12.00 -3.15 11.19
C ASN A 9 10.52 -2.82 10.90
N VAL A 10 9.77 -2.37 11.92
CA VAL A 10 8.36 -2.00 11.74
C VAL A 10 8.19 -0.81 10.80
N ILE A 11 9.08 0.18 10.85
CA ILE A 11 9.04 1.33 9.93
C ILE A 11 9.37 0.91 8.48
N ASP A 12 10.30 -0.03 8.28
CA ASP A 12 10.61 -0.54 6.93
C ASP A 12 9.41 -1.29 6.33
N GLU A 13 8.74 -2.12 7.14
CA GLU A 13 7.58 -2.90 6.70
C GLU A 13 6.27 -2.10 6.61
N VAL A 14 6.23 -0.90 7.20
CA VAL A 14 5.11 0.04 7.06
C VAL A 14 4.87 0.40 5.60
N TYR A 15 5.92 0.49 4.77
CA TYR A 15 5.78 0.78 3.35
C TYR A 15 5.02 -0.34 2.62
N LEU A 16 5.33 -1.60 2.92
CA LEU A 16 4.62 -2.78 2.39
C LEU A 16 3.17 -2.82 2.92
N TYR A 17 2.96 -2.51 4.20
CA TYR A 17 1.62 -2.40 4.79
C TYR A 17 0.77 -1.35 4.07
N LEU A 18 1.37 -0.21 3.70
CA LEU A 18 0.73 0.90 3.00
C LEU A 18 0.42 0.63 1.53
N ASP A 19 1.20 -0.23 0.87
CA ASP A 19 0.92 -0.68 -0.50
C ASP A 19 -0.05 -1.88 -0.53
N LEU A 20 -0.44 -2.39 0.64
CA LEU A 20 -1.22 -3.63 0.82
C LEU A 20 -0.48 -4.89 0.35
N GLU A 21 0.84 -4.80 0.21
CA GLU A 21 1.75 -5.89 -0.16
C GLU A 21 2.30 -6.66 1.06
N CYS A 22 1.70 -6.46 2.24
CA CYS A 22 2.13 -7.11 3.48
C CYS A 22 1.23 -8.30 3.85
N ALA A 23 1.83 -9.37 4.36
CA ALA A 23 1.12 -10.55 4.86
C ALA A 23 0.21 -10.21 6.05
N ASP A 24 -0.91 -10.92 6.20
CA ASP A 24 -1.93 -10.60 7.20
C ASP A 24 -1.41 -10.73 8.64
N ASP A 25 -0.60 -11.76 8.93
CA ASP A 25 0.07 -11.91 10.23
C ASP A 25 0.98 -10.73 10.58
N ARG A 26 1.59 -10.11 9.56
CA ARG A 26 2.49 -8.98 9.75
C ARG A 26 1.72 -7.66 9.90
N ARG A 27 0.56 -7.57 9.26
CA ARG A 27 -0.38 -6.45 9.37
C ARG A 27 -0.78 -6.19 10.82
N ASP A 28 -1.11 -7.24 11.56
CA ASP A 28 -1.57 -7.12 12.95
C ASP A 28 -0.44 -6.74 13.90
N LEU A 29 0.77 -7.28 13.69
CA LEU A 29 1.97 -6.93 14.44
C LEU A 29 2.37 -5.46 14.25
N ILE A 30 2.32 -4.95 13.02
CA ILE A 30 2.60 -3.53 12.72
C ILE A 30 1.56 -2.63 13.39
N LYS A 31 0.28 -2.99 13.32
CA LYS A 31 -0.79 -2.24 14.01
C LYS A 31 -0.58 -2.19 15.52
N GLN A 32 -0.33 -3.33 16.15
CA GLN A 32 -0.09 -3.43 17.59
C GLN A 32 1.12 -2.57 17.98
N HIS A 33 2.22 -2.65 17.24
CA HIS A 33 3.39 -1.84 17.53
C HIS A 33 3.12 -0.33 17.38
N LEU A 34 2.39 0.09 16.35
CA LEU A 34 2.04 1.50 16.18
C LEU A 34 1.10 2.03 17.28
N ASP A 35 0.26 1.16 17.85
CA ASP A 35 -0.63 1.49 18.98
C ASP A 35 0.17 1.65 20.29
N GLU A 36 1.14 0.76 20.53
CA GLU A 36 1.95 0.75 21.76
C GLU A 36 3.15 1.72 21.70
N CYS A 37 3.63 2.06 20.50
CA CYS A 37 4.87 2.82 20.29
C CYS A 37 4.60 4.21 19.71
N SER A 38 4.37 5.19 20.62
CA SER A 38 4.21 6.61 20.27
C SER A 38 5.32 7.21 19.37
N PRO A 39 6.62 6.88 19.50
CA PRO A 39 7.63 7.43 18.60
C PRO A 39 7.49 6.91 17.17
N CYS A 40 7.20 5.62 16.97
CA CYS A 40 6.94 5.06 15.64
C CYS A 40 5.67 5.65 15.02
N LEU A 41 4.63 5.86 15.82
CA LEU A 41 3.40 6.52 15.36
C LEU A 41 3.65 7.96 14.90
N ARG A 42 4.56 8.70 15.56
CA ARG A 42 4.92 10.06 15.12
C ARG A 42 5.71 10.06 13.82
N GLU A 43 6.67 9.16 13.65
CA GLU A 43 7.42 9.07 12.38
C GLU A 43 6.50 8.62 11.23
N TYR A 44 5.68 7.60 11.45
CA TYR A 44 4.66 7.15 10.49
C TYR A 44 3.58 8.21 10.20
N GLY A 45 3.14 8.96 11.22
CA GLY A 45 2.11 9.99 11.07
C GLY A 45 2.53 11.10 10.11
N ILE A 46 3.81 11.49 10.16
CA ILE A 46 4.38 12.45 9.20
C ILE A 46 4.39 11.85 7.79
N GLU A 47 4.79 10.59 7.64
CA GLU A 47 4.73 9.89 6.35
C GLU A 47 3.31 9.80 5.79
N GLN A 48 2.31 9.51 6.61
CA GLN A 48 0.90 9.46 6.19
C GLN A 48 0.39 10.82 5.74
N GLU A 49 0.72 11.89 6.47
CA GLU A 49 0.38 13.25 6.05
C GLU A 49 1.07 13.63 4.73
N VAL A 50 2.33 13.24 4.53
CA VAL A 50 3.07 13.44 3.29
C VAL A 50 2.47 12.61 2.15
N LYS A 51 2.14 11.33 2.37
CA LYS A 51 1.51 10.45 1.37
C LYS A 51 0.12 10.97 0.99
N ALA A 52 -0.66 11.46 1.95
CA ALA A 52 -1.94 12.12 1.68
C ALA A 52 -1.76 13.45 0.93
N LEU A 53 -0.71 14.22 1.25
CA LEU A 53 -0.38 15.49 0.59
C LEU A 53 0.09 15.28 -0.86
N VAL A 54 0.88 14.24 -1.11
CA VAL A 54 1.24 13.83 -2.48
C VAL A 54 0.05 13.21 -3.19
N GLY A 55 -0.77 12.41 -2.51
CA GLY A 55 -2.01 11.85 -3.05
C GLY A 55 -3.01 12.94 -3.48
N ARG A 56 -3.13 14.04 -2.72
CA ARG A 56 -3.99 15.18 -3.10
C ARG A 56 -3.37 16.07 -4.19
N CYS A 57 -2.05 16.29 -4.16
CA CYS A 57 -1.39 17.20 -5.10
C CYS A 57 -0.99 16.53 -6.42
N CYS A 58 -0.73 15.22 -6.40
CA CYS A 58 -0.18 14.45 -7.52
C CYS A 58 -0.98 13.16 -7.82
N GLY A 59 -1.86 12.69 -6.92
CA GLY A 59 -2.68 11.49 -7.10
C GLY A 59 -4.18 11.74 -7.30
N SER A 60 -4.63 12.99 -7.25
CA SER A 60 -6.05 13.40 -7.32
C SER A 60 -6.44 14.05 -8.64
N GLU A 61 -5.64 13.88 -9.70
CA GLU A 61 -6.24 13.86 -11.03
C GLU A 61 -6.92 12.50 -11.17
N LYS A 62 -8.21 12.47 -10.82
CA LYS A 62 -9.06 11.29 -11.01
C LYS A 62 -8.85 10.84 -12.45
N ALA A 63 -8.23 9.67 -12.64
CA ALA A 63 -7.93 9.17 -13.98
C ALA A 63 -9.21 9.27 -14.84
N PRO A 64 -9.15 9.94 -16.00
CA PRO A 64 -10.33 10.24 -16.80
C PRO A 64 -11.09 8.95 -17.08
N ASP A 65 -12.42 9.01 -17.00
CA ASP A 65 -13.27 7.83 -17.12
C ASP A 65 -13.03 7.08 -18.45
N GLU A 66 -12.65 7.79 -19.52
CA GLU A 66 -12.19 7.20 -20.78
C GLU A 66 -10.96 6.28 -20.62
N LEU A 67 -9.97 6.66 -19.81
CA LEU A 67 -8.79 5.84 -19.60
C LEU A 67 -9.14 4.58 -18.80
N LYS A 68 -10.05 4.71 -17.82
CA LYS A 68 -10.54 3.56 -17.04
C LYS A 68 -11.32 2.58 -17.91
N ASP A 69 -12.18 3.08 -18.79
CA ASP A 69 -12.96 2.25 -19.70
C ASP A 69 -12.06 1.50 -20.69
N ARG A 70 -11.10 2.22 -21.30
CA ARG A 70 -10.09 1.62 -22.19
C ARG A 70 -9.23 0.56 -21.50
N LEU A 71 -8.83 0.80 -20.25
CA LEU A 71 -8.07 -0.17 -19.46
C LEU A 71 -8.91 -1.41 -19.15
N ARG A 72 -10.16 -1.25 -18.73
CA ARG A 72 -11.08 -2.38 -18.47
C ARG A 72 -11.32 -3.23 -19.71
N ALA A 73 -11.52 -2.60 -20.86
CA ALA A 73 -11.68 -3.30 -22.14
C ALA A 73 -10.42 -4.11 -22.50
N LYS A 74 -9.23 -3.50 -22.39
CA LYS A 74 -7.95 -4.19 -22.64
C LYS A 74 -7.68 -5.32 -21.65
N LEU A 75 -7.98 -5.13 -20.37
CA LEU A 75 -7.79 -6.17 -19.36
C LEU A 75 -8.73 -7.36 -19.63
N SER A 76 -9.99 -7.08 -19.98
CA SER A 76 -10.95 -8.12 -20.36
C SER A 76 -10.47 -8.90 -21.58
N GLU A 77 -9.95 -8.23 -22.60
CA GLU A 77 -9.38 -8.85 -23.80
C GLU A 77 -8.22 -9.81 -23.44
N LEU A 78 -7.29 -9.38 -22.58
CA LEU A 78 -6.15 -10.19 -22.15
C LEU A 78 -6.59 -11.41 -21.30
N THR A 79 -7.57 -11.24 -20.40
CA THR A 79 -8.07 -12.36 -19.58
C THR A 79 -8.81 -13.41 -20.40
N MET A 80 -9.37 -13.04 -21.55
CA MET A 80 -10.03 -13.99 -22.46
C MET A 80 -9.02 -14.81 -23.27
N THR A 81 -7.82 -14.28 -23.53
CA THR A 81 -6.76 -15.00 -24.25
C THR A 81 -6.12 -16.12 -23.43
N GLU A 82 -6.00 -15.97 -22.11
CA GLU A 82 -5.36 -17.00 -21.26
C GLU A 82 -6.22 -18.26 -21.05
N THR A 83 -7.55 -18.17 -21.18
CA THR A 83 -8.44 -19.35 -21.03
C THR A 83 -8.60 -20.19 -22.31
N ALA A 84 -8.07 -19.74 -23.45
CA ALA A 84 -8.21 -20.44 -24.73
C ALA A 84 -7.01 -21.35 -25.09
N GLU A 85 -5.91 -21.29 -24.33
CA GLU A 85 -4.66 -22.02 -24.60
C GLU A 85 -4.42 -23.22 -23.67
N HIS A 86 -5.43 -23.61 -22.88
CA HIS A 86 -5.40 -24.80 -22.01
C HIS A 86 -6.61 -25.74 -22.20
N ALA A 87 -7.09 -25.88 -23.45
CA ALA A 87 -8.08 -26.89 -23.85
C ALA A 87 -7.54 -27.77 -24.98
#